data_AF-A0A955AU88-F1
#
_entry.id   AF-A0A955AU88-F1
#
_cell.length_a   1.000
_cell.length_b   1.000
_cell.length_c   1.000
_cell.angle_alpha   90.00
_cell.angle_beta   90.00
_cell.angle_gamma   90.00
#
_symmetry.space_group_name_H-M   'P 1'
#
loop_
_entity.id
_entity.type
_entity.pdbx_description
1 polymer ?
#
loop_
_entity_poly.entity_id
_entity_poly.type
_entity_poly.pdbx_seq_one_letter_code
_entity_poly.pdbx_strand_id
1 'polypeptide(L)' 'SSADQACPIVSGCELRAPIRYEDPKAADDTPNEAQVYDERSAQICREMLFAMQHAASLA' A
#
# COMPACT_ATOMS: atom_id res chain seq x y z
N SER A 1 9.30 2.30 6.74
CA SER A 1 9.69 0.88 6.58
C SER A 1 10.93 0.81 5.69
N SER A 2 11.64 -0.32 5.69
CA SER A 2 12.81 -0.53 4.80
C SER A 2 12.44 -0.35 3.31
N ALA A 3 11.21 -0.72 2.91
CA ALA A 3 10.72 -0.59 1.55
C ALA A 3 10.67 0.87 1.03
N ASP A 4 10.30 1.83 1.89
CA ASP A 4 10.22 3.25 1.50
C ASP A 4 11.61 3.85 1.24
N GLN A 5 12.61 3.41 2.02
CA GLN A 5 14.01 3.82 1.87
C GLN A 5 14.68 3.16 0.65
N ALA A 6 14.27 1.94 0.30
CA ALA A 6 14.79 1.21 -0.86
C ALA A 6 14.12 1.62 -2.18
N CYS A 7 13.00 2.36 -2.15
CA CYS A 7 12.27 2.76 -3.34
C CYS A 7 13.07 3.79 -4.16
N PRO A 8 13.53 3.45 -5.38
CA PRO A 8 14.38 4.32 -6.18
C PRO A 8 13.62 5.57 -6.64
N ILE A 9 14.34 6.68 -6.80
CA ILE A 9 13.82 7.85 -7.50
C ILE A 9 13.95 7.57 -9.01
N VAL A 10 12.82 7.67 -9.72
CA VAL A 10 12.76 7.46 -11.17
C VAL A 10 12.66 8.81 -11.86
N SER A 11 13.71 9.20 -12.59
CA SER A 11 13.71 10.45 -13.36
C SER A 11 12.61 10.44 -14.44
N GLY A 12 11.89 11.55 -14.57
CA GLY A 12 10.76 11.66 -15.50
C GLY A 12 9.44 11.08 -14.99
N CYS A 13 9.41 10.55 -13.76
CA CYS A 13 8.16 10.15 -13.11
C CYS A 13 7.36 11.37 -12.66
N GLU A 14 6.10 11.46 -13.11
CA GLU A 14 5.19 12.57 -12.79
C GLU A 14 4.57 12.45 -11.39
N LEU A 15 4.39 11.22 -10.90
CA LEU A 15 3.77 10.95 -9.61
C LEU A 15 4.50 9.85 -8.84
N ARG A 16 5.01 10.18 -7.66
CA ARG A 16 5.48 9.23 -6.64
C ARG A 16 4.58 9.32 -5.42
N ALA A 17 3.69 8.33 -5.24
CA ALA A 17 2.71 8.29 -4.16
C ALA A 17 3.04 7.17 -3.14
N PRO A 18 3.72 7.48 -2.01
CA PRO A 18 3.94 6.49 -0.97
C PRO A 18 2.64 6.23 -0.20
N ILE A 19 2.17 4.98 -0.21
CA ILE A 19 1.01 4.54 0.57
C ILE A 19 1.51 3.53 1.61
N ARG A 20 1.29 3.84 2.89
CA ARG A 20 1.85 3.08 4.01
C ARG A 20 0.74 2.31 4.70
N TYR A 21 1.00 1.03 4.92
CA TYR A 21 0.11 0.12 5.64
C TYR A 21 0.77 -0.36 6.92
N GLU A 22 -0.05 -0.67 7.92
CA GLU A 22 0.40 -1.52 9.02
C GLU A 22 0.58 -2.94 8.51
N ASP A 23 1.72 -3.55 8.82
CA ASP A 23 2.02 -4.91 8.40
C ASP A 23 1.05 -5.88 9.11
N PRO A 24 0.22 -6.65 8.37
CA PRO A 24 -0.71 -7.59 8.98
C PRO A 24 0.00 -8.65 9.83
N LYS A 25 1.32 -8.85 9.63
CA LYS A 25 2.15 -9.71 10.47
C LYS A 25 2.17 -9.34 11.95
N ALA A 26 1.75 -8.14 12.30
CA ALA A 26 1.53 -7.77 13.70
C ALA A 26 0.50 -8.68 14.41
N ALA A 27 -0.32 -9.40 13.64
CA ALA A 27 -1.30 -10.38 14.14
C ALA A 27 -0.90 -11.84 13.87
N ASP A 28 0.34 -12.12 13.44
CA ASP A 28 0.81 -13.50 13.30
C ASP A 28 0.70 -14.25 14.65
N ASP A 29 0.30 -15.51 14.60
CA ASP A 29 0.11 -16.39 15.76
C ASP A 29 -1.01 -15.94 16.73
N THR A 30 -1.87 -15.00 16.33
CA THR A 30 -3.03 -14.57 17.12
C THR A 30 -4.35 -15.16 16.59
N PRO A 31 -5.40 -15.24 17.41
CA PRO A 31 -6.73 -15.69 16.94
C PRO A 31 -7.35 -14.80 15.86
N ASN A 32 -6.88 -13.56 15.70
CA ASN A 32 -7.39 -12.59 14.73
C ASN A 32 -6.51 -12.43 13.48
N GLU A 33 -5.50 -13.29 13.28
CA GLU A 33 -4.59 -13.25 12.12
C GLU A 33 -5.36 -13.12 10.81
N ALA A 34 -6.22 -14.10 10.48
CA ALA A 34 -6.98 -14.12 9.23
C ALA A 34 -7.81 -12.83 9.02
N GLN A 35 -8.47 -12.34 10.06
CA GLN A 35 -9.26 -11.11 9.99
C GLN A 35 -8.38 -9.89 9.67
N VAL A 36 -7.23 -9.76 10.33
CA VAL A 36 -6.31 -8.62 10.11
C VAL A 36 -5.74 -8.66 8.69
N TYR A 37 -5.37 -9.83 8.19
CA TYR A 37 -4.92 -9.98 6.81
C TYR A 37 -6.02 -9.62 5.80
N ASP A 38 -7.26 -10.07 6.02
CA ASP A 38 -8.41 -9.73 5.17
C ASP A 38 -8.70 -8.22 5.17
N GLU A 39 -8.68 -7.59 6.35
CA GLU A 39 -8.88 -6.14 6.50
C GLU A 39 -7.79 -5.34 5.78
N ARG A 40 -6.52 -5.72 5.93
CA ARG A 40 -5.39 -5.06 5.25
C ARG A 40 -5.45 -5.26 3.74
N SER A 41 -5.80 -6.45 3.27
CA SER A 41 -6.02 -6.74 1.85
C SER A 41 -7.11 -5.84 1.26
N ALA A 42 -8.27 -5.77 1.92
CA ALA A 42 -9.38 -4.93 1.47
C ALA A 42 -9.02 -3.43 1.47
N GLN A 43 -8.24 -2.98 2.45
CA GLN A 43 -7.72 -1.60 2.48
C GLN A 43 -6.81 -1.31 1.27
N ILE A 44 -5.81 -2.17 1.03
CA ILE A 44 -4.87 -2.04 -0.09
C ILE A 44 -5.64 -1.99 -1.41
N CYS A 45 -6.62 -2.88 -1.62
CA CYS A 45 -7.41 -2.88 -2.85
C CYS A 45 -8.13 -1.54 -3.11
N ARG A 46 -8.80 -0.98 -2.10
CA ARG A 46 -9.53 0.29 -2.23
C ARG A 46 -8.59 1.45 -2.53
N GLU A 47 -7.48 1.53 -1.81
CA GLU A 47 -6.53 2.63 -1.96
C GLU A 47 -5.77 2.55 -3.30
N MET A 48 -5.42 1.35 -3.77
CA MET A 48 -4.80 1.17 -5.08
C MET A 48 -5.75 1.52 -6.22
N LEU A 49 -7.03 1.18 -6.12
CA LEU A 49 -8.04 1.62 -7.08
C LEU A 49 -8.12 3.15 -7.16
N PHE A 50 -8.17 3.81 -6.01
CA PHE A 50 -8.16 5.27 -5.95
C PHE A 50 -6.86 5.87 -6.51
N ALA A 51 -5.71 5.31 -6.15
CA ALA A 51 -4.41 5.79 -6.62
C ALA A 51 -4.29 5.68 -8.15
N MET A 52 -4.76 4.58 -8.74
CA MET A 52 -4.78 4.40 -10.19
C MET A 52 -5.74 5.39 -10.88
N GLN A 53 -6.93 5.62 -10.31
CA GLN A 53 -7.86 6.64 -10.82
C GLN A 53 -7.26 8.04 -10.76
N HIS A 54 -6.61 8.39 -9.64
CA HIS A 54 -5.93 9.66 -9.47
C HIS A 54 -4.79 9.83 -10.48
N ALA A 55 -3.93 8.82 -10.63
CA ALA A 55 -2.84 8.83 -11.60
C ALA A 55 -3.35 9.01 -13.04
N ALA A 56 -4.44 8.32 -13.41
CA ALA A 56 -5.06 8.47 -14.72
C ALA A 56 -5.64 9.88 -14.97
N SER A 57 -5.97 10.63 -13.92
CA SER A 57 -6.47 12.02 -14.04
C SER A 57 -5.36 13.07 -14.19
N LEU A 58 -4.09 12.68 -14.04
CA LEU A 58 -2.93 13.56 -14.22
C LEU A 58 -2.40 13.56 -15.67
N ALA A 59 -2.86 12.63 -16.50
CA ALA A 59 -2.56 12.52 -17.93
C ALA A 59 -3.62 13.25 -18.78
#